data_AF-A0A7W7YAY4-F1
#
_entry.id   AF-A0A7W7YAY4-F1
#
_cell.length_a   1.000
_cell.length_b   1.000
_cell.length_c   1.000
_cell.angle_alpha   90.00
_cell.angle_beta   90.00
_cell.angle_gamma   90.00
#
_symmetry.space_group_name_H-M   'P 1'
#
loop_
_entity.id
_entity.type
_entity.pdbx_description
1 polymer ?
#
loop_
_entity_poly.entity_id
_entity_poly.type
_entity_poly.pdbx_seq_one_letter_code
_entity_poly.pdbx_strand_id
1 'polypeptide(L)'
;MSLAFYHYLHLIGLILVFVGFGGLLSSEGAKKAMMWHGIGLVISLISGFGMLAKLGIMGAMPKWVWIKIALWLVLGFLPVLAKRRVIAAPVVVLLAVIVGAVLGYLGYFKPAF
;
A
#
# COMPACT_ATOMS: atom_id res chain seq x y z
N MET A 1 -20.43 -9.57 -1.15
CA MET A 1 -20.01 -8.15 -1.26
C MET A 1 -19.66 -7.81 -2.71
N SER A 2 -19.89 -6.55 -3.12
CA SER A 2 -19.67 -6.07 -4.49
C SER A 2 -18.22 -5.68 -4.76
N LEU A 3 -17.83 -5.55 -6.03
CA LEU A 3 -16.51 -5.01 -6.41
C LEU A 3 -16.28 -3.61 -5.83
N ALA A 4 -17.30 -2.75 -5.87
CA ALA A 4 -17.25 -1.40 -5.32
C ALA A 4 -16.94 -1.39 -3.81
N PHE A 5 -17.50 -2.33 -3.04
CA PHE A 5 -17.21 -2.47 -1.62
C PHE A 5 -15.72 -2.73 -1.36
N TYR A 6 -15.13 -3.69 -2.08
CA TYR A 6 -13.70 -3.98 -1.94
C TYR A 6 -12.82 -2.81 -2.40
N HIS A 7 -13.20 -2.12 -3.47
CA HIS A 7 -12.46 -0.93 -3.91
C HIS A 7 -12.49 0.18 -2.87
N TYR A 8 -13.66 0.48 -2.29
CA TYR A 8 -13.78 1.47 -1.21
C TYR A 8 -12.93 1.11 0.01
N LEU A 9 -12.98 -0.16 0.43
CA LEU A 9 -12.16 -0.66 1.54
C LEU A 9 -10.66 -0.55 1.23
N HIS A 10 -10.25 -0.79 -0.02
CA HIS A 10 -8.85 -0.66 -0.44
C HIS A 10 -8.34 0.78 -0.34
N LEU A 11 -9.19 1.76 -0.67
CA LEU A 11 -8.86 3.19 -0.53
C LEU A 11 -8.74 3.59 0.94
N ILE A 12 -9.61 3.09 1.83
CA ILE A 12 -9.45 3.29 3.28
C ILE A 12 -8.11 2.75 3.75
N GLY A 13 -7.77 1.52 3.36
CA GLY A 13 -6.48 0.92 3.70
C GLY A 13 -5.29 1.75 3.21
N LEU A 14 -5.36 2.26 1.97
CA LEU A 14 -4.34 3.12 1.37
C LEU A 14 -4.15 4.41 2.18
N ILE A 15 -5.24 5.09 2.55
CA ILE A 15 -5.18 6.32 3.37
C ILE A 15 -4.48 6.03 4.70
N LEU A 16 -4.84 4.95 5.39
CA LEU A 16 -4.23 4.57 6.66
C LEU A 16 -2.73 4.24 6.54
N VAL A 17 -2.32 3.60 5.44
CA VAL A 17 -0.90 3.34 5.13
C VAL A 17 -0.10 4.64 5.07
N PHE A 18 -0.63 5.67 4.41
CA PHE A 18 0.03 6.96 4.25
C PHE A 18 -0.04 7.85 5.49
N VAL A 19 -1.09 7.75 6.31
CA VAL A 19 -1.11 8.33 7.68
C VAL A 19 0.07 7.80 8.48
N GLY A 20 0.36 6.50 8.34
CA GLY A 20 1.56 5.88 8.89
C GLY A 20 2.85 6.58 8.49
N PHE A 21 3.10 6.69 7.19
CA PHE A 21 4.31 7.32 6.68
C PHE A 21 4.49 8.77 7.15
N GLY A 22 3.42 9.56 7.21
CA GLY A 22 3.48 10.91 7.79
C GLY A 22 3.98 10.92 9.24
N GLY A 23 3.60 9.91 10.03
CA GLY A 23 4.07 9.76 11.41
C GLY A 23 5.56 9.48 11.58
N LEU A 24 6.28 9.06 10.53
CA LEU A 24 7.74 8.92 10.56
C LEU A 24 8.46 10.28 10.62
N LEU A 25 7.77 11.36 10.23
CA LEU A 25 8.29 12.73 10.27
C LEU A 25 8.02 13.42 11.62
N SER A 26 7.23 12.78 12.48
CA SER A 26 6.88 13.34 13.79
C SER A 26 7.87 12.90 14.87
N SER A 27 8.25 13.83 15.74
CA SER A 27 8.98 13.53 16.98
C SER A 27 8.09 12.83 18.01
N GLU A 28 6.76 13.00 17.91
CA GLU A 28 5.78 12.43 18.84
C GLU A 28 4.74 11.57 18.11
N GLY A 29 4.28 10.48 18.71
CA GLY A 29 3.16 9.71 18.15
C GLY A 29 3.48 8.76 16.99
N ALA A 30 4.75 8.64 16.56
CA ALA A 30 5.17 7.73 15.50
C ALA A 30 4.68 6.28 15.71
N LYS A 31 4.64 5.80 16.97
CA LYS A 31 4.11 4.47 17.31
C LYS A 31 2.62 4.30 16.96
N LYS A 32 1.78 5.30 17.26
CA LYS A 32 0.35 5.26 16.95
C LYS A 32 0.12 5.35 15.44
N ALA A 33 0.88 6.18 14.73
CA ALA A 33 0.83 6.25 13.27
C ALA A 33 1.23 4.90 12.62
N MET A 34 2.26 4.22 13.13
CA MET A 34 2.67 2.89 12.66
C MET A 34 1.65 1.80 12.92
N MET A 35 0.82 1.94 13.96
CA MET A 35 -0.32 1.05 14.16
C MET A 35 -1.33 1.19 13.01
N TRP A 36 -1.67 2.43 12.63
CA TRP A 36 -2.54 2.70 11.49
C TRP A 36 -1.95 2.22 10.17
N HIS A 37 -0.62 2.33 10.00
CA HIS A 37 0.08 1.77 8.85
C HIS A 37 -0.19 0.26 8.70
N GLY A 38 0.04 -0.50 9.77
CA GLY A 38 -0.16 -1.96 9.76
C GLY A 38 -1.61 -2.35 9.51
N ILE A 39 -2.57 -1.66 10.15
CA ILE A 39 -4.01 -1.85 9.91
C ILE A 39 -4.34 -1.57 8.45
N GLY A 40 -3.82 -0.46 7.91
CA GLY A 40 -4.00 -0.07 6.51
C GLY A 40 -3.49 -1.12 5.53
N LEU A 41 -2.30 -1.68 5.77
CA LEU A 41 -1.75 -2.76 4.93
C LEU A 41 -2.65 -4.00 4.92
N VAL A 42 -3.12 -4.44 6.09
CA VAL A 42 -4.00 -5.61 6.19
C VAL A 42 -5.30 -5.36 5.41
N ILE A 43 -5.92 -4.20 5.61
CA ILE A 43 -7.13 -3.79 4.90
C ILE A 43 -6.88 -3.76 3.38
N SER A 44 -5.80 -3.12 2.93
CA SER A 44 -5.45 -3.02 1.51
C SER A 44 -5.18 -4.39 0.87
N LEU A 45 -4.45 -5.29 1.53
CA LEU A 45 -4.17 -6.61 0.97
C LEU A 45 -5.44 -7.45 0.89
N ILE A 46 -6.23 -7.54 1.96
CA ILE A 46 -7.47 -8.33 1.97
C ILE A 46 -8.45 -7.82 0.91
N SER A 47 -8.67 -6.50 0.86
CA SER A 47 -9.56 -5.89 -0.12
C SER A 47 -9.02 -6.02 -1.56
N GLY A 48 -7.70 -5.95 -1.75
CA GLY A 48 -7.04 -6.14 -3.04
C GLY A 48 -7.30 -7.53 -3.61
N PHE A 49 -7.04 -8.58 -2.83
CA PHE A 49 -7.36 -9.95 -3.23
C PHE A 49 -8.87 -10.18 -3.38
N GLY A 50 -9.70 -9.53 -2.55
CA GLY A 50 -11.15 -9.52 -2.72
C GLY A 50 -11.60 -8.97 -4.08
N MET A 51 -11.00 -7.87 -4.54
CA MET A 51 -11.26 -7.34 -5.89
C MET A 51 -10.83 -8.31 -6.99
N LEU A 52 -9.65 -8.91 -6.86
CA LEU A 52 -9.13 -9.88 -7.84
C LEU A 52 -10.05 -11.11 -7.97
N ALA A 53 -10.57 -11.61 -6.85
CA ALA A 53 -11.55 -12.68 -6.83
C ALA A 53 -12.86 -12.28 -7.51
N LYS A 54 -13.32 -11.04 -7.31
CA LYS A 54 -14.53 -10.51 -7.96
C LYS A 54 -14.36 -10.24 -9.46
N LEU A 55 -13.14 -9.95 -9.90
CA LEU A 55 -12.79 -9.82 -11.31
C LEU A 55 -12.60 -11.17 -12.00
N GLY A 56 -12.55 -12.28 -11.26
CA GLY A 56 -12.36 -13.62 -11.84
C GLY A 56 -10.94 -13.90 -12.34
N ILE A 57 -9.96 -13.06 -11.99
CA ILE A 57 -8.58 -13.13 -12.51
C ILE A 57 -7.58 -13.77 -11.54
N MET A 58 -8.06 -14.40 -10.46
CA MET A 58 -7.19 -15.06 -9.47
C MET A 58 -6.45 -16.27 -10.04
N GLY A 59 -7.07 -17.01 -10.97
CA GLY A 59 -6.45 -18.20 -11.57
C GLY A 59 -5.36 -17.89 -12.59
N ALA A 60 -5.37 -16.69 -13.18
CA ALA A 60 -4.41 -16.24 -14.17
C ALA A 60 -4.16 -14.73 -13.98
N MET A 61 -3.43 -14.39 -12.92
CA MET A 61 -3.16 -13.00 -12.58
C MET A 61 -2.27 -12.33 -13.64
N PRO A 62 -2.73 -11.21 -14.25
CA PRO A 62 -1.91 -10.43 -15.16
C PRO A 62 -0.62 -9.91 -14.50
N LYS A 63 0.41 -9.60 -15.30
CA LYS A 63 1.71 -9.10 -14.80
C LYS A 63 1.58 -7.87 -13.91
N TRP A 64 0.68 -6.93 -14.23
CA TRP A 64 0.48 -5.72 -13.43
C TRP A 64 0.03 -6.03 -11.99
N VAL A 65 -0.66 -7.15 -11.76
CA VAL A 65 -1.08 -7.59 -10.42
C VAL A 65 0.13 -8.01 -9.61
N TRP A 66 1.03 -8.80 -10.19
CA TRP A 66 2.27 -9.23 -9.55
C TRP A 66 3.16 -8.05 -9.19
N ILE A 67 3.31 -7.08 -10.11
CA ILE A 67 4.05 -5.84 -9.84
C ILE A 67 3.43 -5.09 -8.66
N LYS A 68 2.10 -4.98 -8.61
CA LYS A 68 1.40 -4.35 -7.47
C LYS A 68 1.65 -5.08 -6.15
N ILE A 69 1.61 -6.40 -6.14
CA ILE A 69 1.90 -7.18 -4.93
C ILE A 69 3.31 -6.88 -4.44
N ALA A 70 4.30 -6.88 -5.33
CA ALA A 70 5.68 -6.53 -4.98
C ALA A 70 5.79 -5.11 -4.40
N LEU A 71 5.13 -4.12 -5.03
CA LEU A 71 5.15 -2.73 -4.55
C LEU A 71 4.42 -2.55 -3.20
N TRP A 72 3.36 -3.33 -2.93
CA TRP A 72 2.72 -3.35 -1.62
C TRP A 72 3.65 -3.89 -0.53
N LEU A 73 4.45 -4.92 -0.84
CA LEU A 73 5.47 -5.42 0.08
C LEU A 73 6.58 -4.39 0.33
N VAL A 74 6.97 -3.64 -0.71
CA VAL A 74 7.90 -2.51 -0.56
C VAL A 74 7.32 -1.46 0.40
N LEU A 75 6.05 -1.06 0.23
CA LEU A 75 5.40 -0.12 1.16
C LEU A 75 5.35 -0.66 2.59
N GLY A 76 5.08 -1.94 2.79
CA GLY A 76 5.08 -2.53 4.13
C GLY A 76 6.47 -2.60 4.78
N PHE A 77 7.53 -2.72 3.98
CA PHE A 77 8.89 -2.83 4.48
C PHE A 77 9.57 -1.47 4.73
N LEU A 78 9.25 -0.45 3.93
CA LEU A 78 9.89 0.87 3.98
C LEU A 78 10.04 1.48 5.39
N PRO A 79 9.03 1.46 6.30
CA PRO A 79 9.18 2.00 7.65
C PRO A 79 10.28 1.32 8.48
N VAL A 80 10.61 0.06 8.19
CA VAL A 80 11.70 -0.66 8.87
C VAL A 80 13.05 -0.02 8.58
N LEU A 81 13.27 0.48 7.35
CA LEU A 81 14.51 1.14 6.97
C LEU A 81 14.71 2.46 7.71
N ALA A 82 13.64 3.23 7.90
CA ALA A 82 13.66 4.43 8.74
C ALA A 82 13.95 4.07 10.21
N LYS A 83 13.25 3.07 10.76
CA LYS A 83 13.42 2.65 12.16
C LYS A 83 14.81 2.12 12.45
N ARG A 84 15.43 1.41 11.49
CA ARG A 84 16.80 0.89 11.60
C ARG A 84 17.87 1.93 11.23
N ARG A 85 17.47 3.17 10.92
CA ARG A 85 18.36 4.28 10.53
C ARG A 85 19.23 3.97 9.30
N VAL A 86 18.75 3.07 8.43
CA VAL A 86 19.42 2.74 7.16
C VAL A 86 19.19 3.84 6.14
N ILE A 87 17.98 4.42 6.15
CA ILE A 87 17.57 5.53 5.29
C ILE A 87 16.91 6.60 6.18
N ALA A 88 17.16 7.88 5.89
CA ALA A 88 16.52 8.98 6.60
C ALA A 88 14.98 8.96 6.40
N ALA A 89 14.22 9.27 7.45
CA ALA A 89 12.76 9.24 7.42
C ALA A 89 12.13 10.07 6.27
N PRO A 90 12.60 11.30 5.95
CA PRO A 90 12.09 12.05 4.80
C PRO A 90 12.27 11.33 3.46
N VAL A 91 13.40 10.64 3.28
CA VAL A 91 13.67 9.85 2.07
C VAL A 91 12.75 8.64 2.00
N VAL A 92 12.50 7.96 3.12
CA VAL A 92 11.52 6.85 3.18
C VAL A 92 10.11 7.33 2.82
N VAL A 93 9.69 8.50 3.29
CA VAL A 93 8.39 9.08 2.94
C VAL A 93 8.33 9.44 1.45
N LEU A 94 9.39 10.04 0.89
CA LEU A 94 9.46 10.32 -0.55
C LEU A 94 9.36 9.03 -1.39
N LEU A 95 10.10 7.99 -1.02
CA LEU A 95 10.02 6.68 -1.68
C LEU A 95 8.61 6.10 -1.58
N ALA A 96 7.96 6.21 -0.42
CA ALA A 96 6.59 5.76 -0.25
C ALA A 96 5.59 6.50 -1.16
N VAL A 97 5.74 7.82 -1.33
CA VAL A 97 4.93 8.61 -2.27
C VAL A 97 5.13 8.15 -3.71
N ILE A 98 6.38 7.94 -4.14
CA ILE A 98 6.70 7.44 -5.48
C ILE A 98 6.06 6.06 -5.71
N VAL A 99 6.24 5.14 -4.78
CA VAL A 99 5.66 3.79 -4.87
C VAL A 99 4.13 3.85 -4.87
N GLY A 100 3.53 4.71 -4.04
CA GLY A 100 2.09 4.95 -4.02
C GLY A 100 1.55 5.49 -5.36
N ALA A 101 2.25 6.43 -5.98
CA ALA A 101 1.91 6.96 -7.29
C ALA A 101 1.96 5.88 -8.37
N VAL A 102 3.01 5.03 -8.37
CA VAL A 102 3.12 3.89 -9.30
C VAL A 102 2.00 2.87 -9.07
N LEU A 103 1.65 2.56 -7.82
CA LEU A 103 0.51 1.69 -7.49
C LEU A 103 -0.82 2.26 -8.02
N GLY A 104 -1.02 3.57 -7.87
CA GLY A 104 -2.16 4.31 -8.41
C GLY A 104 -2.23 4.21 -9.94
N TYR A 105 -1.11 4.50 -10.62
CA TYR A 105 -0.97 4.36 -12.07
C TYR A 105 -1.33 2.94 -12.55
N LEU A 106 -0.71 1.91 -11.96
CA LEU A 106 -1.00 0.51 -12.31
C LEU A 106 -2.46 0.12 -12.06
N GLY A 107 -3.12 0.71 -11.06
CA GLY A 107 -4.51 0.42 -10.75
C GLY A 107 -5.51 1.05 -11.68
N TYR A 108 -5.21 2.29 -12.08
CA TYR A 108 -6.08 3.07 -12.94
C TYR A 108 -5.95 2.64 -14.39
N PHE A 109 -4.72 2.61 -14.91
CA PHE A 109 -4.46 2.34 -16.32
C PHE A 109 -4.38 0.83 -16.63
N LYS A 110 -4.12 -0.02 -15.64
CA LYS A 110 -3.97 -1.48 -15.79
C LYS A 110 -3.17 -1.83 -17.06
N PRO A 111 -1.96 -1.28 -17.24
CA PRO A 111 -1.24 -1.42 -18.50
C PRO A 111 -1.06 -2.90 -18.83
N ALA A 112 -1.46 -3.27 -20.05
CA ALA A 112 -1.27 -4.60 -20.58
C ALA A 112 0.21 -4.72 -21.01
N PHE A 113 1.00 -5.44 -20.22
CA PHE A 113 2.34 -5.90 -20.59
C PHE A 113 2.37 -7.42 -20.67
#